data_AF-A0A4S9CU02-F1
#
_entry.id   AF-A0A4S9CU02-F1
#
_cell.length_a   1.000
_cell.length_b   1.000
_cell.length_c   1.000
_cell.angle_alpha   90.00
_cell.angle_beta   90.00
_cell.angle_gamma   90.00
#
_symmetry.space_group_name_H-M   'P 1'
#
loop_
_entity.id
_entity.type
_entity.pdbx_description
1 polymer ?
#
loop_
_entity_poly.entity_id
_entity_poly.type
_entity_poly.pdbx_seq_one_letter_code
_entity_poly.pdbx_strand_id
1 'polypeptide(L)'
;MSSTPPLPQDTPEMEAEAETEATLTSNESLQTDMPMTMAASVVLDHLPRDAHDALSKAGMLEQEKIMLHFRPGPSTPPLRGGQRFKMSSSLHFDAVVRFLRKRLQLQNHESVFCYVNQVFAPGLDEGVNNLWRCFKTGDELVVSYCVAQSFG
;
A
#
# COMPACT_ATOMS: atom_id res chain seq x y z
N MET A 1 -25.72 72.70 -12.57
CA MET A 1 -24.41 72.03 -12.54
C MET A 1 -24.67 70.58 -12.94
N SER A 2 -24.72 70.19 -14.22
CA SER A 2 -23.70 70.17 -15.29
C SER A 2 -22.80 68.90 -15.30
N SER A 3 -22.93 68.12 -16.37
CA SER A 3 -21.99 67.11 -16.93
C SER A 3 -21.76 65.73 -16.26
N THR A 4 -22.25 64.69 -16.93
CA THR A 4 -21.47 63.51 -17.45
C THR A 4 -20.61 63.94 -18.67
N PRO A 5 -19.80 63.11 -19.37
CA PRO A 5 -19.38 61.70 -19.19
C PRO A 5 -17.84 61.65 -18.86
N PRO A 6 -16.94 60.69 -19.23
CA PRO A 6 -17.06 59.39 -19.93
C PRO A 6 -16.24 58.21 -19.32
N LEU A 7 -16.01 57.17 -20.14
CA LEU A 7 -15.17 55.98 -20.00
C LEU A 7 -13.92 56.11 -20.93
N PRO A 8 -12.79 55.41 -20.70
CA PRO A 8 -11.82 55.11 -21.75
C PRO A 8 -12.01 53.69 -22.31
N GLN A 9 -12.11 53.58 -23.63
CA GLN A 9 -11.81 52.36 -24.39
C GLN A 9 -10.47 52.57 -25.08
N ASP A 10 -9.61 51.55 -25.10
CA ASP A 10 -8.53 51.44 -26.08
C ASP A 10 -8.41 49.98 -26.54
N THR A 11 -8.58 49.79 -27.84
CA THR A 11 -8.21 48.61 -28.63
C THR A 11 -7.48 49.13 -29.86
N PRO A 12 -6.33 48.58 -30.21
CA PRO A 12 -6.26 47.83 -31.47
C PRO A 12 -5.37 46.56 -31.36
N GLU A 13 -5.82 45.38 -31.81
CA GLU A 13 -5.74 44.80 -33.18
C GLU A 13 -4.54 43.83 -33.37
N MET A 14 -4.66 43.00 -34.41
CA MET A 14 -3.62 42.20 -35.10
C MET A 14 -3.41 40.72 -34.67
N GLU A 15 -3.99 39.81 -35.49
CA GLU A 15 -3.33 38.77 -36.32
C GLU A 15 -2.10 37.98 -35.77
N ALA A 16 -1.77 36.74 -36.16
CA ALA A 16 -2.47 35.61 -36.78
C ALA A 16 -1.51 34.38 -36.83
N GLU A 17 -2.05 33.15 -36.83
CA GLU A 17 -1.46 31.89 -37.38
C GLU A 17 -0.17 31.21 -36.80
N ALA A 18 -0.12 29.89 -37.07
CA ALA A 18 1.03 28.99 -37.28
C ALA A 18 1.85 28.34 -36.10
N GLU A 19 1.42 27.11 -35.75
CA GLU A 19 2.18 25.83 -35.79
C GLU A 19 3.56 25.57 -35.11
N THR A 20 3.63 24.39 -34.45
CA THR A 20 4.83 23.56 -34.11
C THR A 20 5.89 24.16 -33.16
N GLU A 21 6.33 23.48 -32.10
CA GLU A 21 7.15 22.25 -32.13
C GLU A 21 7.04 21.45 -30.80
N ALA A 22 7.44 20.18 -30.79
CA ALA A 22 7.27 19.29 -29.64
C ALA A 22 8.27 19.54 -28.50
N THR A 23 7.82 19.43 -27.25
CA THR A 23 8.71 19.16 -26.10
C THR A 23 8.05 18.13 -25.19
N LEU A 24 8.68 16.97 -25.05
CA LEU A 24 8.28 15.91 -24.12
C LEU A 24 8.87 16.16 -22.73
N THR A 25 8.31 15.46 -21.73
CA THR A 25 8.58 15.54 -20.28
C THR A 25 7.96 16.76 -19.59
N SER A 26 7.37 16.63 -18.39
CA SER A 26 7.50 15.56 -17.38
C SER A 26 6.18 15.07 -16.78
N ASN A 27 6.18 13.79 -16.40
CA ASN A 27 5.09 13.10 -15.70
C ASN A 27 4.98 13.57 -14.24
N GLU A 28 3.87 14.22 -13.87
CA GLU A 28 3.45 14.34 -12.47
C GLU A 28 1.91 14.37 -12.37
N SER A 29 1.38 13.88 -11.24
CA SER A 29 -0.05 13.63 -10.98
C SER A 29 -0.73 12.51 -11.81
N LEU A 30 -0.39 11.26 -11.49
CA LEU A 30 -1.38 10.16 -11.55
C LEU A 30 -2.44 10.37 -10.45
N GLN A 31 -3.26 11.41 -10.59
CA GLN A 31 -4.57 11.46 -9.96
C GLN A 31 -5.43 10.42 -10.66
N THR A 32 -5.53 9.21 -10.10
CA THR A 32 -6.50 8.20 -10.51
C THR A 32 -7.91 8.57 -10.02
N ASP A 33 -8.36 9.77 -10.37
CA ASP A 33 -9.79 10.09 -10.50
C ASP A 33 -10.21 9.75 -11.94
N MET A 34 -9.87 8.52 -12.36
CA MET A 34 -10.34 7.99 -13.62
C MET A 34 -11.78 7.54 -13.37
N PRO A 35 -12.80 8.20 -13.96
CA PRO A 35 -14.16 7.73 -13.80
C PRO A 35 -14.22 6.31 -14.32
N MET A 36 -14.69 5.37 -13.47
CA MET A 36 -14.99 3.99 -13.88
C MET A 36 -16.21 3.99 -14.81
N THR A 37 -15.99 4.51 -16.01
CA THR A 37 -16.96 4.47 -17.10
C THR A 37 -17.03 3.04 -17.60
N MET A 38 -18.24 2.58 -17.91
CA MET A 38 -18.45 1.24 -18.49
C MET A 38 -17.66 1.04 -19.80
N ALA A 39 -17.33 2.13 -20.50
CA ALA A 39 -16.46 2.14 -21.67
C ALA A 39 -15.03 1.61 -21.39
N ALA A 40 -14.48 1.85 -20.19
CA ALA A 40 -13.16 1.33 -19.83
C ALA A 40 -13.14 -0.20 -19.75
N SER A 41 -14.26 -0.84 -19.38
CA SER A 41 -14.38 -2.31 -19.35
C SER A 41 -14.15 -2.93 -20.74
N VAL A 42 -14.71 -2.32 -21.80
CA VAL A 42 -14.56 -2.80 -23.18
C VAL A 42 -13.10 -2.74 -23.65
N VAL A 43 -12.33 -1.77 -23.16
CA VAL A 43 -10.89 -1.65 -23.45
C VAL A 43 -10.08 -2.76 -22.76
N LEU A 44 -10.48 -3.17 -21.54
CA LEU A 44 -9.84 -4.28 -20.83
C LEU A 44 -10.12 -5.65 -21.49
N ASP A 45 -11.32 -5.85 -22.04
CA ASP A 45 -11.71 -7.06 -22.78
C ASP A 45 -11.04 -7.19 -24.16
N HIS A 46 -10.44 -6.10 -24.67
CA HIS A 46 -9.81 -6.05 -26.00
C HIS A 46 -8.31 -5.75 -25.95
N LEU A 47 -7.71 -5.85 -24.77
CA LEU A 47 -6.27 -5.71 -24.58
C LEU A 47 -5.52 -6.90 -25.21
N PRO A 48 -4.32 -6.69 -25.80
CA PRO A 48 -3.50 -7.80 -26.30
C PRO A 48 -3.26 -8.88 -25.24
N ARG A 49 -3.16 -10.13 -25.70
CA ARG A 49 -3.24 -11.33 -24.86
C ARG A 49 -2.23 -11.35 -23.71
N ASP A 50 -1.03 -10.82 -23.93
CA ASP A 50 0.03 -10.73 -22.92
C ASP A 50 -0.34 -9.77 -21.77
N ALA A 51 -1.02 -8.67 -22.08
CA ALA A 51 -1.46 -7.70 -21.08
C ALA A 51 -2.70 -8.18 -20.31
N HIS A 52 -3.60 -8.91 -20.96
CA HIS A 52 -4.70 -9.61 -20.29
C HIS A 52 -4.19 -10.71 -19.33
N ASP A 53 -3.21 -11.50 -19.78
CA ASP A 53 -2.54 -12.51 -18.94
C ASP A 53 -1.81 -11.87 -17.75
N ALA A 54 -1.06 -10.78 -17.97
CA ALA A 54 -0.42 -10.00 -16.90
C ALA A 54 -1.43 -9.44 -15.88
N LEU A 55 -2.55 -8.85 -16.32
CA LEU A 55 -3.60 -8.35 -15.43
C LEU A 55 -4.26 -9.48 -14.63
N SER A 56 -4.54 -10.63 -15.26
CA SER A 56 -5.12 -11.79 -14.57
C SER A 56 -4.22 -12.35 -13.47
N LYS A 57 -2.89 -12.25 -13.66
CA LYS A 57 -1.87 -12.65 -12.67
C LYS A 57 -1.65 -11.61 -11.58
N ALA A 58 -1.73 -10.31 -11.90
CA ALA A 58 -1.46 -9.22 -10.95
C ALA A 58 -2.40 -9.20 -9.73
N GLY A 59 -3.62 -9.76 -9.86
CA GLY A 59 -4.56 -9.94 -8.75
C GLY A 59 -4.40 -11.23 -7.95
N MET A 60 -3.52 -12.15 -8.37
CA MET A 60 -3.34 -13.44 -7.70
C MET A 60 -2.28 -13.37 -6.59
N LEU A 61 -2.51 -14.13 -5.51
CA LEU A 61 -1.57 -14.25 -4.40
C LEU A 61 -0.44 -15.21 -4.79
N GLU A 62 0.74 -14.68 -5.14
CA GLU A 62 1.91 -15.45 -5.64
C GLU A 62 2.32 -16.61 -4.72
N GLN A 63 2.15 -16.45 -3.40
CA GLN A 63 2.22 -17.53 -2.42
C GLN A 63 0.90 -17.67 -1.68
N GLU A 64 0.30 -18.86 -1.71
CA GLU A 64 -0.84 -19.24 -0.84
C GLU A 64 -0.40 -19.29 0.64
N LYS A 65 0.85 -19.71 0.90
CA LYS A 65 1.41 -19.88 2.24
C LYS A 65 2.78 -19.18 2.34
N ILE A 66 2.89 -18.27 3.30
CA ILE A 66 4.09 -17.48 3.59
C ILE A 66 4.73 -17.95 4.89
N MET A 67 6.04 -17.73 5.05
CA MET A 67 6.76 -18.07 6.27
C MET A 67 6.99 -16.82 7.12
N LEU A 68 6.52 -16.88 8.37
CA LEU A 68 6.71 -15.85 9.39
C LEU A 68 7.79 -16.31 10.38
N HIS A 69 8.76 -15.45 10.65
CA HIS A 69 9.80 -15.67 11.64
C HIS A 69 9.60 -14.74 12.83
N PHE A 70 9.09 -15.28 13.94
CA PHE A 70 8.86 -14.53 15.17
C PHE A 70 10.12 -14.40 16.02
N ARG A 71 10.61 -13.18 16.24
CA ARG A 71 11.72 -12.92 17.17
C ARG A 71 11.23 -12.32 18.49
N PRO A 72 11.61 -12.85 19.66
CA PRO A 72 11.32 -12.18 20.93
C PRO A 72 12.07 -10.84 20.96
N GLY A 73 11.38 -9.79 21.41
CA GLY A 73 11.98 -8.54 21.79
C GLY A 73 12.69 -8.60 23.15
N PRO A 74 13.29 -7.48 23.59
CA PRO A 74 13.85 -7.40 24.94
C PRO A 74 12.77 -7.69 26.00
N SER A 75 13.18 -8.31 27.10
CA SER A 75 12.33 -8.62 28.27
C SER A 75 11.05 -9.46 27.97
N THR A 76 10.99 -10.17 26.83
CA THR A 76 9.81 -10.95 26.43
C THR A 76 10.11 -12.45 26.30
N PRO A 77 9.27 -13.36 26.84
CA PRO A 77 9.50 -14.81 26.75
C PRO A 77 9.52 -15.36 25.31
N PRO A 78 10.40 -16.32 24.98
CA PRO A 78 10.44 -16.96 23.66
C PRO A 78 9.25 -17.90 23.42
N LEU A 79 8.81 -18.02 22.16
CA LEU A 79 7.73 -18.93 21.76
C LEU A 79 8.08 -20.40 22.00
N ARG A 80 7.14 -21.14 22.61
CA ARG A 80 7.24 -22.60 22.75
C ARG A 80 6.85 -23.27 21.42
N GLY A 81 7.79 -24.04 20.85
CA GLY A 81 7.60 -24.79 19.60
C GLY A 81 8.29 -24.19 18.36
N GLY A 82 9.28 -23.31 18.55
CA GLY A 82 10.07 -22.72 17.47
C GLY A 82 9.60 -21.32 17.07
N GLN A 83 10.36 -20.69 16.18
CA GLN A 83 10.17 -19.29 15.78
C GLN A 83 9.60 -19.13 14.35
N ARG A 84 9.75 -20.15 13.50
CA ARG A 84 9.30 -20.14 12.10
C ARG A 84 7.95 -20.86 11.98
N PHE A 85 6.95 -20.18 11.44
CA PHE A 85 5.62 -20.75 11.18
C PHE A 85 5.16 -20.42 9.76
N LYS A 86 4.45 -21.36 9.14
CA LYS A 86 3.77 -21.11 7.85
C LYS A 86 2.35 -20.66 8.12
N MET A 87 1.91 -19.57 7.49
CA MET A 87 0.56 -19.03 7.59
C MET A 87 -0.01 -18.76 6.18
N SER A 88 -1.35 -18.73 6.07
CA SER A 88 -2.01 -18.35 4.81
C SER A 88 -1.78 -16.87 4.52
N SER A 89 -1.49 -16.52 3.27
CA SER A 89 -1.23 -15.13 2.86
C SER A 89 -2.49 -14.26 2.81
N SER A 90 -3.66 -14.88 2.69
CA SER A 90 -4.98 -14.22 2.70
C SER A 90 -5.44 -13.67 4.06
N LEU A 91 -4.63 -13.82 5.10
CA LEU A 91 -4.94 -13.33 6.44
C LEU A 91 -4.53 -11.87 6.63
N HIS A 92 -5.22 -11.18 7.54
CA HIS A 92 -4.84 -9.87 8.07
C HIS A 92 -3.94 -10.01 9.31
N PHE A 93 -3.18 -8.97 9.63
CA PHE A 93 -2.18 -9.00 10.70
C PHE A 93 -2.78 -9.23 12.11
N ASP A 94 -4.02 -8.83 12.37
CA ASP A 94 -4.75 -9.18 13.60
C ASP A 94 -4.79 -10.71 13.86
N ALA A 95 -4.91 -11.54 12.82
CA ALA A 95 -4.86 -13.00 12.98
C ALA A 95 -3.48 -13.48 13.48
N VAL A 96 -2.40 -12.78 13.12
CA VAL A 96 -1.03 -13.02 13.59
C VAL A 96 -0.89 -12.62 15.07
N VAL A 97 -1.40 -11.45 15.45
CA VAL A 97 -1.41 -10.99 16.85
C VAL A 97 -2.23 -11.92 17.74
N ARG A 98 -3.43 -12.34 17.29
CA ARG A 98 -4.26 -13.32 17.98
C ARG A 98 -3.59 -14.70 18.10
N PHE A 99 -2.80 -15.12 17.11
CA PHE A 99 -1.99 -16.34 17.18
C PHE A 99 -0.87 -16.21 18.23
N LEU A 100 -0.15 -15.08 18.25
CA LEU A 100 0.88 -14.81 19.25
C LEU A 100 0.30 -14.80 20.68
N ARG A 101 -0.81 -14.09 20.94
CA ARG A 101 -1.45 -14.07 22.27
C ARG A 101 -1.80 -15.48 22.78
N LYS A 102 -2.33 -16.34 21.90
CA LYS A 102 -2.60 -17.77 22.22
C LYS A 102 -1.33 -18.58 22.48
N ARG A 103 -0.24 -18.33 21.74
CA ARG A 103 1.03 -19.06 21.88
C ARG A 103 1.82 -18.66 23.13
N LEU A 104 1.79 -17.38 23.50
CA LEU A 104 2.41 -16.88 24.74
C LEU A 104 1.54 -17.10 25.99
N GLN A 105 0.26 -17.47 25.84
CA GLN A 105 -0.70 -17.66 26.95
C GLN A 105 -0.96 -16.36 27.74
N LEU A 106 -0.92 -15.23 27.03
CA LEU A 106 -1.08 -13.89 27.60
C LEU A 106 -2.52 -13.65 28.03
N GLN A 107 -2.68 -12.85 29.08
CA GLN A 107 -4.00 -12.53 29.62
C GLN A 107 -4.70 -11.46 28.79
N ASN A 108 -6.03 -11.34 28.96
CA ASN A 108 -6.83 -10.36 28.21
C ASN A 108 -6.37 -8.90 28.45
N HIS A 109 -5.87 -8.60 29.63
CA HIS A 109 -5.34 -7.28 30.02
C HIS A 109 -3.94 -6.98 29.46
N GLU A 110 -3.26 -7.98 28.90
CA GLU A 110 -1.86 -7.89 28.49
C GLU A 110 -1.77 -7.65 26.97
N SER A 111 -1.13 -6.55 26.59
CA SER A 111 -0.96 -6.13 25.21
C SER A 111 0.28 -6.77 24.57
N VAL A 112 0.28 -6.89 23.24
CA VAL A 112 1.45 -7.32 22.47
C VAL A 112 1.72 -6.31 21.39
N PHE A 113 2.92 -5.75 21.39
CA PHE A 113 3.43 -4.88 20.35
C PHE A 113 4.22 -5.73 19.37
N CYS A 114 3.86 -5.66 18.09
CA CYS A 114 4.53 -6.40 17.03
C CYS A 114 5.16 -5.42 16.04
N TYR A 115 6.42 -5.67 15.67
CA TYR A 115 7.22 -4.83 14.79
C TYR A 115 7.75 -5.66 13.62
N VAL A 116 7.53 -5.20 12.40
CA VAL A 116 8.13 -5.80 11.20
C VAL A 116 9.59 -5.34 11.12
N ASN A 117 10.50 -6.30 10.99
CA ASN A 117 11.95 -6.10 10.89
C ASN A 117 12.60 -5.22 12.00
N GLN A 118 11.93 -5.03 13.15
CA GLN A 118 12.29 -4.06 14.21
C GLN A 118 12.28 -2.58 13.77
N VAL A 119 11.53 -2.22 12.71
CA VAL A 119 11.49 -0.84 12.17
C VAL A 119 10.15 -0.15 12.43
N PHE A 120 9.02 -0.83 12.22
CA PHE A 120 7.69 -0.24 12.34
C PHE A 120 6.66 -1.25 12.84
N ALA A 121 5.57 -0.77 13.44
CA ALA A 121 4.41 -1.58 13.81
C ALA A 121 3.34 -1.48 12.70
N PRO A 122 2.96 -2.58 12.03
CA PRO A 122 1.92 -2.57 10.99
C PRO A 122 0.51 -2.43 11.58
N GLY A 123 -0.44 -2.01 10.75
CA GLY A 123 -1.87 -2.01 11.10
C GLY A 123 -2.42 -3.42 11.33
N LEU A 124 -3.43 -3.56 12.19
CA LEU A 124 -4.10 -4.85 12.46
C LEU A 124 -4.94 -5.33 11.26
N ASP A 125 -5.42 -4.36 10.48
CA ASP A 125 -6.16 -4.48 9.23
C ASP A 125 -5.26 -4.77 8.02
N GLU A 126 -3.93 -4.66 8.13
CA GLU A 126 -3.05 -4.86 6.99
C GLU A 126 -2.92 -6.34 6.58
N GLY A 127 -2.98 -6.62 5.29
CA GLY A 127 -2.85 -7.97 4.73
C GLY A 127 -1.43 -8.51 4.86
N VAL A 128 -1.27 -9.72 5.42
CA VAL A 128 0.07 -10.29 5.66
C VAL A 128 0.79 -10.63 4.35
N ASN A 129 0.06 -10.85 3.25
CA ASN A 129 0.65 -10.91 1.90
C ASN A 129 1.42 -9.62 1.56
N ASN A 130 0.81 -8.44 1.70
CA ASN A 130 1.45 -7.16 1.39
C ASN A 130 2.71 -6.97 2.23
N LEU A 131 2.61 -7.25 3.54
CA LEU A 131 3.76 -7.18 4.45
C LEU A 131 4.89 -8.13 4.04
N TRP A 132 4.58 -9.37 3.63
CA TRP A 132 5.59 -10.33 3.15
C TRP A 132 6.20 -9.88 1.81
N ARG A 133 5.40 -9.43 0.86
CA ARG A 133 5.90 -8.96 -0.45
C ARG A 133 6.82 -7.74 -0.32
N CYS A 134 6.47 -6.78 0.53
CA CYS A 134 7.19 -5.53 0.68
C CYS A 134 8.36 -5.58 1.68
N PHE A 135 8.30 -6.46 2.70
CA PHE A 135 9.25 -6.46 3.82
C PHE A 135 9.87 -7.82 4.16
N LYS A 136 9.76 -8.85 3.30
CA LYS A 136 10.47 -10.12 3.53
C LYS A 136 11.99 -9.93 3.56
N THR A 137 12.64 -10.68 4.44
CA THR A 137 14.09 -10.85 4.47
C THR A 137 14.39 -12.24 3.89
N GLY A 138 14.88 -12.30 2.66
CA GLY A 138 14.96 -13.56 1.90
C GLY A 138 13.56 -14.05 1.54
N ASP A 139 13.11 -15.15 2.16
CA ASP A 139 11.77 -15.74 1.94
C ASP A 139 10.88 -15.73 3.21
N GLU A 140 11.31 -15.00 4.24
CA GLU A 140 10.62 -14.95 5.54
C GLU A 140 10.30 -13.50 5.94
N LEU A 141 9.09 -13.28 6.46
CA LEU A 141 8.75 -12.00 7.10
C LEU A 141 9.14 -12.07 8.58
N VAL A 142 10.07 -11.22 9.01
CA VAL A 142 10.54 -11.19 10.40
C VAL A 142 9.63 -10.29 11.22
N VAL A 143 8.88 -10.90 12.14
CA VAL A 143 7.96 -10.19 13.06
C VAL A 143 8.54 -10.27 14.46
N SER A 144 8.97 -9.14 15.01
CA SER A 144 9.48 -9.07 16.37
C SER A 144 8.36 -8.71 17.33
N TYR A 145 8.26 -9.36 18.48
CA TYR A 145 7.15 -9.16 19.43
C TYR A 145 7.64 -8.79 20.84
N CYS A 146 6.95 -7.84 21.46
CA CYS A 146 7.24 -7.33 22.80
C CYS A 146 5.95 -7.28 23.64
N VAL A 147 6.04 -7.61 24.94
CA VAL A 147 4.92 -7.41 25.89
C VAL A 147 4.84 -5.97 26.38
N ALA A 148 5.99 -5.38 26.73
CA ALA A 148 6.09 -3.95 27.03
C ALA A 148 6.32 -3.13 25.76
N GLN A 149 5.90 -1.86 25.76
CA GLN A 149 6.35 -0.91 24.74
C GLN A 149 7.89 -0.78 24.82
N SER A 150 8.58 -0.95 23.69
CA SER A 150 10.05 -0.91 23.63
C SER A 150 10.60 0.19 22.73
N PHE A 151 9.73 0.83 21.93
CA PHE A 151 10.04 1.94 21.04
C PHE A 151 8.85 2.88 21.01
N GLY A 152 9.09 4.16 21.28
CA GLY A 152 8.14 5.26 21.37
C GLY A 152 8.87 6.55 21.71
#